data_AF-A0A958ITT4-F1
#
_entry.id   AF-A0A958ITT4-F1
#
_cell.length_a   1.000
_cell.length_b   1.000
_cell.length_c   1.000
_cell.angle_alpha   90.00
_cell.angle_beta   90.00
_cell.angle_gamma   90.00
#
_symmetry.space_group_name_H-M   'P 1'
#
loop_
_entity.id
_entity.type
_entity.pdbx_description
1 polymer ?
#
loop_
_entity_poly.entity_id
_entity_poly.type
_entity_poly.pdbx_seq_one_letter_code
_entity_poly.pdbx_strand_id
1 'polypeptide(L)'
;MKFFSLNLLLGGLLLLATNGFAQSFTAQIALQADRLQPQDQEILSEIPRALEDYINNYRWADDNQDIKVKARINIIVETVTTRGSEKLFRGQLLAQSEAAGNFLDKACEFPYIEGQFMEHQRPVFNSLLSIIDYYIYVLLGTEMDTYIIKGGTPFFDRARNICDEGLISNYSLGW
;
A
#
# COMPACT_ATOMS: atom_id res chain seq x y z
N MET A 1 -25.60 43.94 50.45
CA MET A 1 -26.48 42.75 50.45
C MET A 1 -26.34 42.08 49.10
N LYS A 2 -26.00 40.77 49.10
CA LYS A 2 -25.81 39.83 47.95
C LYS A 2 -24.50 39.91 47.14
N PHE A 3 -23.58 39.04 47.57
CA PHE A 3 -22.70 38.23 46.71
C PHE A 3 -23.48 37.58 45.56
N PHE A 4 -22.86 37.40 44.38
CA PHE A 4 -22.67 36.11 43.71
C PHE A 4 -22.14 36.29 42.26
N SER A 5 -20.94 35.74 42.03
CA SER A 5 -20.48 35.07 40.80
C SER A 5 -20.78 35.68 39.42
N LEU A 6 -19.77 36.27 38.77
CA LEU A 6 -19.68 36.23 37.31
C LEU A 6 -18.23 36.27 36.79
N ASN A 7 -17.31 35.55 37.46
CA ASN A 7 -16.03 35.17 36.86
C ASN A 7 -16.22 33.87 36.05
N LEU A 8 -17.11 33.93 35.06
CA LEU A 8 -17.37 32.83 34.14
C LEU A 8 -17.50 33.35 32.69
N LEU A 9 -16.58 34.25 32.32
CA LEU A 9 -16.25 34.54 30.91
C LEU A 9 -14.87 33.96 30.58
N LEU A 10 -14.58 32.80 31.17
CA LEU A 10 -13.61 31.82 30.69
C LEU A 10 -14.25 31.10 29.48
N GLY A 11 -14.46 31.82 28.39
CA GLY A 11 -15.36 31.38 27.31
C GLY A 11 -14.92 31.75 25.91
N GLY A 12 -13.66 32.14 25.71
CA GLY A 12 -13.06 32.26 24.38
C GLY A 12 -12.36 30.95 24.02
N LEU A 13 -13.12 29.85 23.95
CA LEU A 13 -12.61 28.56 23.49
C LEU A 13 -12.23 28.70 22.01
N LEU A 14 -10.94 28.94 21.76
CA LEU A 14 -10.34 28.85 20.44
C LEU A 14 -10.30 27.35 20.06
N LEU A 15 -11.43 26.81 19.60
CA LEU A 15 -11.43 25.54 18.88
C LEU A 15 -10.81 25.81 17.51
N LEU A 16 -9.50 25.60 17.42
CA LEU A 16 -8.83 25.30 16.17
C LEU A 16 -9.57 24.11 15.57
N ALA A 17 -10.37 24.36 14.53
CA ALA A 17 -10.87 23.30 13.67
C ALA A 17 -9.65 22.72 12.94
N THR A 18 -9.00 21.73 13.56
CA THR A 18 -8.10 20.84 12.84
C THR A 18 -8.98 20.00 11.93
N ASN A 19 -9.21 20.48 10.71
CA ASN A 19 -9.62 19.61 9.61
C ASN A 19 -8.44 18.69 9.34
N GLY A 20 -8.33 17.62 10.13
CA GLY A 20 -7.54 16.46 9.74
C GLY A 20 -8.25 15.84 8.55
N PHE A 21 -7.85 16.22 7.34
CA PHE A 21 -8.15 15.45 6.14
C PHE A 21 -7.36 14.15 6.24
N ALA A 22 -7.91 13.17 6.96
CA ALA A 22 -7.40 11.82 6.97
C ALA A 22 -8.09 11.08 5.81
N GLN A 23 -7.57 11.28 4.61
CA GLN A 23 -7.76 10.34 3.49
C GLN A 23 -6.63 9.33 3.60
N SER A 24 -6.93 8.17 4.19
CA SER A 24 -5.92 7.13 4.37
C SER A 24 -6.37 5.87 3.67
N PHE A 25 -5.78 5.61 2.50
CA PHE A 25 -5.61 4.23 2.09
C PHE A 25 -4.82 3.54 3.21
N THR A 26 -5.43 2.54 3.83
CA THR A 26 -4.80 1.83 4.95
C THR A 26 -4.70 0.37 4.60
N ALA A 27 -3.49 -0.17 4.57
CA ALA A 27 -3.23 -1.57 4.31
C ALA A 27 -2.70 -2.28 5.55
N GLN A 28 -3.14 -3.52 5.72
CA GLN A 28 -2.49 -4.53 6.56
C GLN A 28 -1.75 -5.51 5.66
N ILE A 29 -0.50 -5.83 6.00
CA ILE A 29 0.34 -6.72 5.21
C ILE A 29 0.61 -8.00 5.99
N ALA A 30 0.44 -9.13 5.31
CA ALA A 30 0.88 -10.42 5.81
C ALA A 30 1.78 -11.09 4.78
N LEU A 31 2.84 -11.73 5.25
CA LEU A 31 3.75 -12.51 4.41
C LEU A 31 3.86 -13.93 4.97
N GLN A 32 3.72 -14.91 4.08
CA GLN A 32 3.90 -16.32 4.38
C GLN A 32 5.05 -16.86 3.56
N ALA A 33 6.05 -17.44 4.22
CA ALA A 33 7.24 -18.00 3.59
C ALA A 33 7.57 -19.40 4.11
N ASP A 34 6.59 -20.11 4.67
CA ASP A 34 6.76 -21.40 5.35
C ASP A 34 7.40 -22.49 4.48
N ARG A 35 7.34 -22.32 3.14
CA ARG A 35 7.94 -23.23 2.16
C ARG A 35 9.44 -23.01 1.95
N LEU A 36 9.99 -21.88 2.42
CA LEU A 36 11.40 -21.53 2.27
C LEU A 36 12.25 -22.09 3.41
N GLN A 37 13.58 -22.07 3.24
CA GLN A 37 14.51 -22.41 4.32
C GLN A 37 14.47 -21.32 5.41
N PRO A 38 14.74 -21.65 6.69
CA PRO A 38 14.69 -20.67 7.78
C PRO A 38 15.51 -19.40 7.54
N GLN A 39 16.70 -19.54 6.93
CA GLN A 39 17.56 -18.41 6.60
C GLN A 39 16.91 -17.46 5.56
N ASP A 40 16.16 -18.02 4.60
CA ASP A 40 15.45 -17.21 3.60
C ASP A 40 14.18 -16.57 4.17
N GLN A 41 13.53 -17.24 5.15
CA GLN A 41 12.40 -16.66 5.87
C GLN A 41 12.84 -15.45 6.71
N GLU A 42 13.99 -15.55 7.38
CA GLU A 42 14.56 -14.47 8.18
C GLU A 42 14.80 -13.21 7.36
N ILE A 43 15.32 -13.35 6.13
CA ILE A 43 15.50 -12.24 5.19
C ILE A 43 14.18 -11.48 4.95
N LEU A 44 13.05 -12.19 4.85
CA LEU A 44 11.74 -11.61 4.52
C LEU A 44 10.97 -11.08 5.74
N SER A 45 11.49 -11.28 6.95
CA SER A 45 10.76 -11.07 8.20
C SER A 45 10.28 -9.62 8.42
N GLU A 46 11.05 -8.64 7.93
CA GLU A 46 10.74 -7.22 8.05
C GLU A 46 9.82 -6.68 6.94
N ILE A 47 9.59 -7.45 5.86
CA ILE A 47 8.76 -6.99 4.72
C ILE A 47 7.36 -6.56 5.15
N PRO A 48 6.61 -7.31 5.98
CA PRO A 48 5.25 -6.90 6.34
C PRO A 48 5.21 -5.51 6.96
N ARG A 49 6.07 -5.25 7.94
CA ARG A 49 6.14 -3.97 8.62
C ARG A 49 6.63 -2.86 7.70
N ALA A 50 7.70 -3.11 6.94
CA ALA A 50 8.26 -2.13 6.02
C ALA A 50 7.25 -1.73 4.92
N LEU A 51 6.48 -2.69 4.39
CA LEU A 51 5.42 -2.40 3.44
C LEU A 51 4.23 -1.67 4.09
N GLU A 52 3.82 -2.03 5.31
CA GLU A 52 2.79 -1.28 6.03
C GLU A 52 3.21 0.19 6.22
N ASP A 53 4.44 0.43 6.65
CA ASP A 53 4.98 1.78 6.83
C ASP A 53 5.07 2.52 5.49
N TYR A 54 5.55 1.86 4.42
CA TYR A 54 5.62 2.42 3.08
C TYR A 54 4.24 2.84 2.56
N ILE A 55 3.24 1.96 2.68
CA ILE A 55 1.90 2.19 2.13
C ILE A 55 1.14 3.24 2.93
N ASN A 56 1.14 3.10 4.26
CA ASN A 56 0.28 3.89 5.14
C ASN A 56 0.82 5.31 5.37
N ASN A 57 2.12 5.56 5.12
CA ASN A 57 2.72 6.89 5.18
C ASN A 57 2.77 7.59 3.81
N TYR A 58 2.37 6.92 2.73
CA TYR A 58 2.31 7.50 1.40
C TYR A 58 0.90 8.00 1.05
N ARG A 59 0.84 9.12 0.33
CA ARG A 59 -0.42 9.71 -0.13
C ARG A 59 -0.78 9.21 -1.53
N TRP A 60 -1.77 8.33 -1.61
CA TRP A 60 -2.18 7.66 -2.86
C TRP A 60 -3.20 8.43 -3.70
N ALA A 61 -4.05 9.24 -3.07
CA ALA A 61 -5.11 10.03 -3.69
C ALA A 61 -4.89 11.54 -3.44
N ASP A 62 -5.44 12.37 -4.31
CA ASP A 62 -5.35 13.83 -4.16
C ASP A 62 -6.30 14.33 -3.06
N ASP A 63 -5.94 15.43 -2.39
CA ASP A 63 -6.65 15.94 -1.19
C ASP A 63 -8.15 16.25 -1.43
N ASN A 64 -8.57 16.40 -2.68
CA ASN A 64 -9.96 16.65 -3.06
C ASN A 64 -10.81 15.37 -3.20
N GLN A 65 -10.23 14.17 -3.06
CA GLN A 65 -10.93 12.90 -3.20
C GLN A 65 -11.17 12.26 -1.83
N ASP A 66 -12.37 12.41 -1.25
CA ASP A 66 -12.74 11.80 0.03
C ASP A 66 -12.98 10.28 -0.11
N ILE A 67 -11.89 9.54 -0.32
CA ILE A 67 -11.87 8.09 -0.45
C ILE A 67 -11.19 7.44 0.76
N LYS A 68 -11.83 6.41 1.31
CA LYS A 68 -11.32 5.64 2.44
C LYS A 68 -11.35 4.16 2.12
N VAL A 69 -10.19 3.60 1.78
CA VAL A 69 -10.04 2.18 1.49
C VAL A 69 -9.25 1.53 2.61
N LYS A 70 -9.81 0.44 3.15
CA LYS A 70 -9.09 -0.51 3.99
C LYS A 70 -8.77 -1.74 3.15
N ALA A 71 -7.50 -2.10 3.10
CA ALA A 71 -7.01 -3.22 2.33
C ALA A 71 -6.25 -4.22 3.21
N ARG A 72 -6.27 -5.48 2.79
CA ARG A 72 -5.37 -6.52 3.27
C ARG A 72 -4.62 -7.07 2.08
N ILE A 73 -3.29 -7.09 2.16
CA ILE A 73 -2.44 -7.68 1.13
C ILE A 73 -1.70 -8.85 1.75
N ASN A 74 -1.93 -10.04 1.22
CA ASN A 74 -1.26 -11.26 1.63
C ASN A 74 -0.27 -11.68 0.53
N ILE A 75 0.99 -11.85 0.89
CA ILE A 75 2.05 -12.32 -0.01
C ILE A 75 2.42 -13.74 0.42
N ILE A 76 2.33 -14.69 -0.50
CA ILE A 76 2.70 -16.09 -0.26
C ILE A 76 3.95 -16.37 -1.08
N VAL A 77 5.10 -16.42 -0.43
CA VAL A 77 6.38 -16.72 -1.08
C VAL A 77 6.58 -18.23 -1.13
N GLU A 78 6.75 -18.73 -2.35
CA GLU A 78 6.77 -20.16 -2.62
C GLU A 78 8.16 -20.69 -2.92
N THR A 79 8.98 -19.90 -3.61
CA THR A 79 10.34 -20.28 -3.99
C THR A 79 11.30 -19.12 -3.91
N VAL A 80 12.58 -19.44 -3.75
CA VAL A 80 13.69 -18.49 -3.85
C VAL A 80 14.75 -19.07 -4.78
N THR A 81 15.28 -18.24 -5.66
CA THR A 81 16.41 -18.57 -6.52
C THR A 81 17.54 -17.57 -6.28
N THR A 82 18.78 -17.98 -6.50
CA THR A 82 19.94 -17.09 -6.35
C THR A 82 20.51 -16.82 -7.74
N ARG A 83 20.56 -15.54 -8.13
CA ARG A 83 21.12 -15.08 -9.40
C ARG A 83 22.33 -14.20 -9.11
N GLY A 84 23.52 -14.79 -9.16
CA GLY A 84 24.75 -14.11 -8.73
C GLY A 84 24.72 -13.89 -7.21
N SER A 85 24.75 -12.62 -6.78
CA SER A 85 24.66 -12.22 -5.37
C SER A 85 23.24 -11.84 -4.93
N GLU A 86 22.26 -11.83 -5.84
CA GLU A 86 20.89 -11.43 -5.57
C GLU A 86 19.99 -12.65 -5.31
N LYS A 87 19.18 -12.59 -4.25
CA LYS A 87 18.09 -13.54 -4.02
C LYS A 87 16.81 -13.02 -4.66
N LEU A 88 16.17 -13.91 -5.41
CA LEU A 88 14.97 -13.63 -6.18
C LEU A 88 13.83 -14.50 -5.65
N PHE A 89 12.85 -13.85 -5.05
CA PHE A 89 11.70 -14.49 -4.42
C PHE A 89 10.54 -14.54 -5.41
N ARG A 90 9.82 -15.67 -5.44
CA ARG A 90 8.64 -15.87 -6.28
C ARG A 90 7.49 -16.36 -5.46
N GLY A 91 6.30 -15.86 -5.77
CA GLY A 91 5.11 -16.17 -5.01
C GLY A 91 3.82 -15.73 -5.66
N GLN A 92 2.81 -15.60 -4.81
CA GLN A 92 1.47 -15.12 -5.16
C GLN A 92 1.14 -13.91 -4.28
N LEU A 93 0.27 -13.04 -4.79
CA LEU A 93 -0.19 -11.86 -4.06
C LEU A 93 -1.72 -11.81 -4.09
N LEU A 94 -2.34 -11.68 -2.92
CA LEU A 94 -3.78 -11.51 -2.80
C LEU A 94 -4.06 -10.15 -2.15
N ALA A 95 -4.60 -9.22 -2.93
CA ALA A 95 -5.03 -7.90 -2.48
C ALA A 95 -6.55 -7.90 -2.29
N GLN A 96 -7.01 -7.52 -1.10
CA GLN A 96 -8.42 -7.61 -0.72
C GLN A 96 -8.88 -6.30 -0.11
N SER A 97 -10.09 -5.87 -0.47
CA SER A 97 -10.82 -4.82 0.23
C SER A 97 -12.30 -5.18 0.23
N GLU A 98 -13.00 -4.83 1.31
CA GLU A 98 -14.44 -5.08 1.41
C GLU A 98 -15.24 -4.37 0.30
N ALA A 99 -14.77 -3.20 -0.11
CA ALA A 99 -15.50 -2.34 -1.03
C ALA A 99 -15.04 -2.49 -2.50
N ALA A 100 -13.75 -2.79 -2.73
CA ALA A 100 -13.20 -3.05 -4.07
C ALA A 100 -13.12 -4.53 -4.47
N GLY A 101 -13.28 -5.48 -3.54
CA GLY A 101 -13.22 -6.92 -3.82
C GLY A 101 -11.82 -7.54 -3.68
N ASN A 102 -11.63 -8.71 -4.31
CA ASN A 102 -10.42 -9.53 -4.18
C ASN A 102 -9.70 -9.66 -5.52
N PHE A 103 -8.40 -9.37 -5.51
CA PHE A 103 -7.52 -9.46 -6.67
C PHE A 103 -6.37 -10.41 -6.37
N LEU A 104 -6.24 -11.46 -7.18
CA LEU A 104 -5.21 -12.48 -7.03
C LEU A 104 -4.22 -12.37 -8.18
N ASP A 105 -2.96 -12.09 -7.84
CA ASP A 105 -1.82 -12.39 -8.68
C ASP A 105 -1.32 -13.81 -8.40
N LYS A 106 -1.25 -14.62 -9.46
CA LYS A 106 -0.78 -16.01 -9.36
C LYS A 106 0.73 -16.13 -9.46
N ALA A 107 1.44 -15.07 -9.85
CA ALA A 107 2.88 -15.11 -9.98
C ALA A 107 3.46 -13.71 -9.84
N CYS A 108 4.08 -13.42 -8.70
CA CYS A 108 4.93 -12.25 -8.54
C CYS A 108 6.38 -12.69 -8.37
N GLU A 109 7.31 -11.85 -8.83
CA GLU A 109 8.74 -12.06 -8.67
C GLU A 109 9.42 -10.77 -8.23
N PHE A 110 10.22 -10.81 -7.18
CA PHE A 110 10.94 -9.64 -6.70
C PHE A 110 12.30 -9.97 -6.08
N PRO A 111 13.32 -9.14 -6.33
CA PRO A 111 14.55 -9.20 -5.57
C PRO A 111 14.34 -8.56 -4.20
N TYR A 112 15.00 -9.09 -3.18
CA TYR A 112 14.98 -8.48 -1.85
C TYR A 112 16.25 -8.77 -1.07
N ILE A 113 16.67 -7.79 -0.28
CA ILE A 113 17.74 -7.93 0.71
C ILE A 113 17.23 -7.44 2.07
N GLU A 114 17.75 -8.05 3.13
CA GLU A 114 17.41 -7.68 4.49
C GLU A 114 17.72 -6.20 4.77
N GLY A 115 16.80 -5.51 5.45
CA GLY A 115 16.95 -4.10 5.79
C GLY A 115 16.84 -3.14 4.60
N GLN A 116 16.38 -3.60 3.43
CA GLN A 116 16.14 -2.72 2.29
C GLN A 116 15.13 -1.62 2.66
N PHE A 117 15.55 -0.37 2.45
CA PHE A 117 14.67 0.78 2.66
C PHE A 117 13.58 0.83 1.58
N MET A 118 12.32 1.02 1.99
CA MET A 118 11.16 1.10 1.12
C MET A 118 10.63 2.54 1.10
N GLU A 119 10.81 3.22 -0.03
CA GLU A 119 10.35 4.60 -0.24
C GLU A 119 9.77 4.75 -1.64
N HIS A 120 8.77 5.63 -1.77
CA HIS A 120 8.13 5.89 -3.05
C HIS A 120 9.00 6.81 -3.90
N GLN A 121 9.87 6.22 -4.72
CA GLN A 121 10.82 6.93 -5.57
C GLN A 121 10.44 6.79 -7.04
N ARG A 122 9.64 7.71 -7.57
CA ARG A 122 9.41 7.81 -9.02
C ARG A 122 10.56 8.59 -9.67
N PRO A 123 11.14 8.16 -10.80
CA PRO A 123 10.68 7.09 -11.72
C PRO A 123 11.43 5.75 -11.56
N VAL A 124 11.94 5.42 -10.36
CA VAL A 124 12.74 4.20 -10.16
C VAL A 124 11.81 2.98 -10.03
N PHE A 125 11.91 2.05 -10.98
CA PHE A 125 11.19 0.78 -10.91
C PHE A 125 11.78 -0.14 -9.83
N ASN A 126 10.92 -0.70 -8.99
CA ASN A 126 11.27 -1.70 -7.99
C ASN A 126 10.19 -2.77 -7.98
N SER A 127 10.51 -4.01 -8.36
CA SER A 127 9.48 -5.04 -8.58
C SER A 127 8.51 -5.23 -7.41
N LEU A 128 9.02 -5.26 -6.17
CA LEU A 128 8.18 -5.44 -4.97
C LEU A 128 7.29 -4.22 -4.71
N LEU A 129 7.82 -3.01 -4.79
CA LEU A 129 7.02 -1.81 -4.56
C LEU A 129 6.05 -1.58 -5.72
N SER A 130 6.49 -1.74 -6.95
CA SER A 130 5.67 -1.58 -8.16
C SER A 130 4.47 -2.52 -8.17
N ILE A 131 4.59 -3.80 -7.81
CA ILE A 131 3.41 -4.69 -7.77
C ILE A 131 2.44 -4.29 -6.65
N ILE A 132 2.96 -3.80 -5.52
CA ILE A 132 2.13 -3.29 -4.41
C ILE A 132 1.38 -2.04 -4.85
N ASP A 133 2.08 -1.07 -5.42
CA ASP A 133 1.52 0.18 -5.95
C ASP A 133 0.43 -0.11 -7.00
N TYR A 134 0.69 -1.06 -7.90
CA TYR A 134 -0.26 -1.50 -8.91
C TYR A 134 -1.59 -1.93 -8.27
N TYR A 135 -1.56 -2.84 -7.30
CA TYR A 135 -2.78 -3.32 -6.65
C TYR A 135 -3.45 -2.26 -5.78
N ILE A 136 -2.69 -1.34 -5.18
CA ILE A 136 -3.26 -0.20 -4.45
C ILE A 136 -4.06 0.69 -5.40
N TYR A 137 -3.50 1.00 -6.57
CA TYR A 137 -4.19 1.79 -7.58
C TYR A 137 -5.40 1.06 -8.19
N VAL A 138 -5.33 -0.26 -8.37
CA VAL A 138 -6.50 -1.07 -8.78
C VAL A 138 -7.61 -1.00 -7.73
N LEU A 139 -7.28 -1.15 -6.44
CA LEU A 139 -8.26 -1.07 -5.35
C LEU A 139 -8.88 0.33 -5.26
N LEU A 140 -8.07 1.38 -5.33
CA LEU A 140 -8.55 2.77 -5.31
C LEU A 140 -9.44 3.08 -6.53
N GLY A 141 -9.03 2.68 -7.72
CA GLY A 141 -9.82 2.90 -8.93
C GLY A 141 -11.17 2.18 -8.86
N THR A 142 -11.17 0.94 -8.39
CA THR A 142 -12.39 0.14 -8.22
C THR A 142 -13.32 0.78 -7.20
N GLU A 143 -12.78 1.22 -6.07
CA GLU A 143 -13.56 1.92 -5.04
C GLU A 143 -14.17 3.23 -5.59
N MET A 144 -13.38 4.04 -6.29
CA MET A 144 -13.85 5.32 -6.84
C MET A 144 -14.99 5.16 -7.84
N ASP A 145 -14.96 4.10 -8.64
CA ASP A 145 -16.02 3.78 -9.59
C ASP A 145 -17.35 3.41 -8.90
N THR A 146 -17.33 3.04 -7.61
CA THR A 146 -18.56 2.86 -6.82
C THR A 146 -19.22 4.18 -6.45
N TYR A 147 -18.45 5.26 -6.33
CA TYR A 147 -18.95 6.59 -5.97
C TYR A 147 -19.34 7.43 -7.19
N ILE A 148 -18.52 7.39 -8.24
CA ILE A 148 -18.65 8.22 -9.43
C ILE A 148 -18.39 7.36 -10.66
N ILE A 149 -19.31 7.38 -11.63
CA ILE A 149 -19.12 6.69 -12.91
C ILE A 149 -17.79 7.14 -13.53
N LYS A 150 -16.85 6.19 -13.70
CA LYS A 150 -15.50 6.42 -14.23
C LYS A 150 -14.59 7.30 -13.35
N GLY A 151 -14.92 7.48 -12.08
CA GLY A 151 -14.09 8.21 -11.12
C GLY A 151 -12.74 7.54 -10.86
N GLY A 152 -12.63 6.23 -11.10
CA GLY A 152 -11.42 5.44 -10.94
C GLY A 152 -10.39 5.58 -12.06
N THR A 153 -10.75 6.17 -13.19
CA THR A 153 -9.90 6.28 -14.40
C THR A 153 -8.47 6.76 -14.08
N PRO A 154 -8.24 7.83 -13.29
CA PRO A 154 -6.89 8.29 -12.99
C PRO A 154 -6.04 7.26 -12.25
N PHE A 155 -6.66 6.45 -11.39
CA PHE A 155 -5.97 5.40 -10.64
C PHE A 155 -5.63 4.22 -11.55
N PHE A 156 -6.58 3.79 -12.40
CA PHE A 156 -6.32 2.75 -13.38
C PHE A 156 -5.24 3.13 -14.40
N ASP A 157 -5.15 4.39 -14.78
CA ASP A 157 -4.07 4.87 -15.66
C ASP A 157 -2.70 4.81 -14.96
N ARG A 158 -2.63 5.13 -13.66
CA ARG A 158 -1.40 4.93 -12.86
C ARG A 158 -1.04 3.45 -12.75
N ALA A 159 -2.01 2.58 -12.49
CA ALA A 159 -1.81 1.13 -12.46
C ALA A 159 -1.30 0.61 -13.81
N ARG A 160 -1.91 1.03 -14.92
CA ARG A 160 -1.48 0.65 -16.28
C ARG A 160 -0.03 1.03 -16.54
N ASN A 161 0.37 2.26 -16.20
CA ASN A 161 1.76 2.68 -16.40
C ASN A 161 2.76 1.80 -15.63
N ILE A 162 2.41 1.36 -14.41
CA ILE A 162 3.26 0.47 -13.61
C ILE A 162 3.32 -0.94 -14.21
N CYS A 163 2.18 -1.45 -14.68
CA CYS A 163 2.10 -2.71 -15.42
C CYS A 163 3.00 -2.67 -16.67
N ASP A 164 2.94 -1.58 -17.45
CA ASP A 164 3.77 -1.40 -18.64
C ASP A 164 5.27 -1.35 -18.29
N GLU A 165 5.65 -0.68 -17.19
CA GLU A 165 7.02 -0.69 -16.66
C GLU A 165 7.46 -2.10 -16.22
N GLY A 166 6.57 -2.86 -15.57
CA GLY A 166 6.82 -4.24 -15.15
C GLY A 166 7.04 -5.18 -16.33
N LEU A 167 6.21 -5.08 -17.38
CA LEU A 167 6.29 -5.91 -18.58
C LEU A 167 7.61 -5.75 -19.35
N ILE A 168 8.21 -4.55 -19.33
CA ILE A 168 9.51 -4.28 -19.98
C ILE A 168 10.72 -4.54 -19.06
N SER A 169 10.47 -4.80 -17.77
CA SER A 169 11.53 -5.03 -16.79
C SER A 169 12.07 -6.46 -16.85
N ASN A 170 13.11 -6.75 -16.05
CA ASN A 170 13.60 -8.12 -15.86
C ASN A 170 12.68 -8.99 -14.97
N TYR A 171 11.61 -8.41 -14.44
CA TYR A 171 10.65 -9.04 -13.53
C TYR A 171 9.27 -8.86 -14.17
N SER A 172 8.96 -9.64 -15.20
CA SER A 172 7.69 -9.50 -15.96
C SER A 172 6.57 -10.40 -15.44
N LEU A 173 6.81 -11.18 -14.39
CA LEU A 173 5.82 -12.08 -13.79
C LEU A 173 4.91 -11.29 -12.85
N GLY A 174 3.62 -11.19 -13.21
CA GLY A 174 2.56 -10.58 -12.40
C GLY A 174 1.62 -9.72 -13.24
N TRP A 175 0.99 -8.74 -12.56
CA TRP A 175 0.22 -7.57 -13.06
C TRP A 175 -1.10 -7.88 -13.79
#